data_AF-A0A3D9L5G6-F1
#
_entry.id   AF-A0A3D9L5G6-F1
#
_cell.length_a   1.000
_cell.length_b   1.000
_cell.length_c   1.000
_cell.angle_alpha   90.00
_cell.angle_beta   90.00
_cell.angle_gamma   90.00
#
_symmetry.space_group_name_H-M   'P 1'
#
loop_
_entity.id
_entity.type
_entity.pdbx_description
1 polymer ?
#
loop_
_entity_poly.entity_id
_entity_poly.type
_entity_poly.pdbx_seq_one_letter_code
_entity_poly.pdbx_strand_id
1 'polypeptide(L)' 'MGAIGAGLAVLGAGLGIGMIGKSATESIARQPEAAGKIQTAMIIAAALIEGVALFAAVIGFMSIGA' A
#
# COMPACT_ATOMS: atom_id res chain seq x y z
N MET A 1 12.42 10.83 -16.80
CA MET A 1 11.11 10.14 -16.59
C MET A 1 11.00 9.43 -15.24
N GLY A 2 12.10 9.18 -14.53
CA GLY A 2 12.13 8.56 -13.20
C GLY A 2 11.20 9.15 -12.14
N ALA A 3 11.24 10.46 -11.95
CA ALA A 3 10.41 11.17 -10.97
C ALA A 3 8.90 11.01 -11.25
N ILE A 4 8.50 10.99 -12.53
CA ILE A 4 7.10 10.80 -12.93
C ILE A 4 6.67 9.35 -12.63
N GLY A 5 7.50 8.37 -12.98
CA GLY A 5 7.24 6.96 -12.67
C GLY A 5 7.13 6.69 -11.17
N ALA A 6 8.03 7.27 -10.36
CA ALA A 6 7.98 7.19 -8.91
C ALA A 6 6.71 7.86 -8.35
N GLY A 7 6.34 9.05 -8.85
CA GLY A 7 5.11 9.73 -8.45
C GLY A 7 3.84 8.91 -8.73
N LEU A 8 3.77 8.28 -9.91
CA LEU A 8 2.66 7.39 -10.25
C LEU A 8 2.61 6.15 -9.36
N ALA A 9 3.76 5.57 -9.02
CA ALA A 9 3.83 4.43 -8.11
C ALA A 9 3.34 4.80 -6.70
N VAL A 10 3.74 5.96 -6.17
CA VAL A 10 3.26 6.46 -4.87
C VAL A 10 1.75 6.69 -4.88
N LEU A 11 1.19 7.25 -5.96
CA LEU A 11 -0.26 7.41 -6.09
C LEU A 11 -0.99 6.07 -6.09
N GLY A 12 -0.50 5.08 -6.83
CA GLY A 12 -1.06 3.73 -6.86
C GLY A 12 -1.02 3.05 -5.49
N ALA A 13 0.11 3.17 -4.79
CA ALA A 13 0.27 2.62 -3.44
C ALA A 13 -0.67 3.29 -2.43
N GLY A 14 -0.78 4.62 -2.46
CA GLY A 14 -1.67 5.39 -1.59
C GLY A 14 -3.15 5.04 -1.79
N LEU A 15 -3.58 4.86 -3.03
CA LEU A 15 -4.95 4.41 -3.33
C LEU A 15 -5.18 2.97 -2.85
N GLY A 16 -4.23 2.07 -3.12
CA GLY A 16 -4.32 0.67 -2.72
C GLY A 16 -4.41 0.49 -1.20
N ILE A 17 -3.51 1.14 -0.43
CA ILE A 17 -3.51 1.07 1.03
C ILE A 17 -4.78 1.69 1.63
N GLY A 18 -5.27 2.80 1.05
CA GLY A 18 -6.50 3.46 1.48
C GLY A 18 -7.72 2.55 1.30
N MET A 19 -7.82 1.83 0.19
CA MET A 19 -8.89 0.85 -0.03
C MET A 19 -8.82 -0.32 0.95
N ILE A 20 -7.61 -0.87 1.19
CA ILE A 20 -7.39 -1.94 2.17
C ILE A 20 -7.86 -1.49 3.57
N GLY A 21 -7.42 -0.32 4.02
CA GLY A 21 -7.78 0.23 5.33
C GLY A 21 -9.28 0.49 5.46
N LYS A 22 -9.92 1.03 4.41
CA LYS A 22 -11.38 1.21 4.37
C LYS A 22 -12.10 -0.13 4.51
N SER A 23 -11.78 -1.11 3.67
CA SER A 23 -12.44 -2.42 3.68
C SER A 23 -12.23 -3.17 5.00
N ALA A 24 -11.03 -3.07 5.59
CA ALA A 24 -10.75 -3.63 6.91
C ALA A 24 -11.61 -2.97 7.99
N THR A 25 -11.68 -1.64 8.02
CA THR A 25 -12.45 -0.88 9.02
C THR A 25 -13.94 -1.20 8.92
N GLU A 26 -14.51 -1.23 7.71
CA GLU A 26 -15.91 -1.61 7.48
C GLU A 26 -16.19 -3.06 7.90
N SER A 27 -15.25 -3.98 7.65
CA SER A 27 -15.39 -5.39 8.03
C SER A 27 -15.32 -5.57 9.55
N ILE A 28 -14.41 -4.85 10.23
CA ILE A 28 -14.30 -4.86 11.69
C ILE A 28 -15.55 -4.29 12.33
N ALA A 29 -16.11 -3.20 11.79
CA ALA A 29 -17.35 -2.62 12.28
C ALA A 29 -18.54 -3.60 12.18
N ARG A 30 -18.59 -4.44 11.13
CA ARG A 30 -19.62 -5.48 10.97
C ARG A 30 -19.39 -6.71 11.84
N GLN A 31 -18.14 -7.08 12.09
CA GLN A 31 -17.76 -8.26 12.87
C GLN A 31 -16.60 -7.94 13.84
N PRO A 32 -16.90 -7.31 14.99
CA PRO A 32 -15.87 -6.89 15.95
C PRO A 32 -15.04 -8.06 16.51
N GLU A 33 -15.66 -9.23 16.67
CA GLU A 33 -15.02 -10.46 17.16
C GLU A 33 -13.90 -10.96 16.21
N ALA A 34 -13.99 -10.63 14.93
CA ALA A 34 -13.00 -11.00 13.92
C ALA A 34 -11.87 -9.96 13.76
N ALA A 35 -11.85 -8.89 14.58
CA ALA A 35 -10.97 -7.75 14.37
C ALA A 35 -9.48 -8.10 14.25
N GLY A 36 -8.98 -8.98 15.13
CA GLY A 36 -7.59 -9.42 15.07
C GLY A 36 -7.23 -10.11 13.75
N LYS A 37 -8.10 -11.01 13.25
CA LYS A 37 -7.88 -11.71 11.97
C LYS A 37 -7.92 -10.75 10.78
N ILE A 38 -8.88 -9.81 10.78
CA ILE A 38 -9.01 -8.80 9.73
C ILE A 38 -7.78 -7.88 9.73
N GLN A 39 -7.31 -7.45 10.89
CA GLN A 39 -6.11 -6.62 11.01
C GLN A 39 -4.86 -7.35 10.52
N THR A 40 -4.69 -8.64 10.83
CA THR A 40 -3.58 -9.44 10.30
C THR A 40 -3.63 -9.52 8.77
N ALA A 41 -4.80 -9.81 8.18
CA ALA A 41 -4.97 -9.85 6.73
C ALA A 41 -4.69 -8.48 6.09
N MET A 42 -5.18 -7.40 6.71
CA MET A 42 -4.94 -6.02 6.29
C MET A 42 -3.45 -5.68 6.25
N ILE A 43 -2.69 -6.02 7.31
CA ILE A 43 -1.25 -5.77 7.39
C ILE A 43 -0.49 -6.55 6.33
N ILE A 44 -0.86 -7.82 6.07
CA ILE A 44 -0.22 -8.63 5.02
C ILE A 44 -0.48 -8.00 3.64
N ALA A 45 -1.72 -7.61 3.35
CA ALA A 45 -2.07 -6.97 2.09
C ALA A 45 -1.35 -5.61 1.92
N ALA A 46 -1.29 -4.82 3.00
CA ALA A 46 -0.57 -3.56 3.05
C ALA A 46 0.93 -3.75 2.76
N ALA A 47 1.56 -4.74 3.40
CA ALA A 47 2.98 -5.03 3.21
C ALA A 47 3.31 -5.43 1.76
N LEU A 48 2.41 -6.14 1.08
CA LEU A 48 2.59 -6.49 -0.34
C LEU A 48 2.57 -5.25 -1.25
N ILE A 49 1.67 -4.30 -0.99
CA ILE A 49 1.60 -3.03 -1.75
C ILE A 49 2.85 -2.19 -1.47
N GLU A 50 3.23 -2.05 -0.20
CA GLU A 50 4.42 -1.30 0.21
C GLU A 50 5.70 -1.89 -0.40
N GLY A 51 5.81 -3.22 -0.51
CA GLY A 51 6.93 -3.86 -1.18
C GLY A 51 7.12 -3.38 -2.62
N VAL A 52 6.05 -3.32 -3.41
CA VAL A 52 6.10 -2.84 -4.81
C VAL A 52 6.38 -1.34 -4.87
N ALA A 53 5.77 -0.56 -3.97
CA ALA A 53 5.97 0.89 -3.89
C ALA A 53 7.43 1.25 -3.60
N LEU A 54 8.06 0.54 -2.66
CA LEU A 54 9.47 0.73 -2.31
C LEU A 54 10.39 0.40 -3.48
N PHE A 55 10.15 -0.69 -4.23
CA PHE A 55 10.93 -0.99 -5.43
C PHE A 55 10.84 0.14 -6.47
N ALA A 56 9.63 0.66 -6.72
CA ALA A 56 9.44 1.76 -7.64
C ALA A 56 10.12 3.05 -7.17
N ALA A 57 10.10 3.33 -5.87
CA ALA A 57 10.81 4.46 -5.27
C ALA A 57 12.33 4.33 -5.44
N VAL A 58 12.90 3.15 -5.21
CA VAL A 58 14.34 2.89 -5.40
C VAL A 58 14.75 3.08 -6.85
N ILE A 59 14.01 2.51 -7.80
CA ILE A 59 14.27 2.66 -9.25
C ILE A 59 14.15 4.14 -9.64
N GLY A 60 13.12 4.82 -9.15
CA GLY A 60 12.92 6.25 -9.34
C GLY A 60 14.11 7.08 -8.84
N PHE A 61 14.58 6.81 -7.62
CA PHE A 61 15.74 7.47 -7.03
C PHE A 61 17.02 7.23 -7.84
N MET A 62 17.29 5.98 -8.23
CA MET A 62 18.46 5.63 -9.06
C MET A 62 18.46 6.37 -10.39
N SER A 63 17.29 6.58 -10.99
CA SER A 63 17.16 7.27 -12.28
C SER A 63 17.29 8.81 -12.21
N ILE A 64 17.42 9.39 -11.01
CA ILE A 64 17.72 10.82 -10.83
C ILE A 64 19.25 11.07 -10.78
N GLY A 65 20.04 10.07 -10.38
CA GLY A 65 21.51 10.17 -10.24
C GLY A 65 22.32 9.59 -11.41
N ALA A 66 21.65 9.18 -12.50
CA ALA A 66 22.27 8.65 -13.72
C ALA A 66 22.19 9.65 -14.88
#